data_AF-A0A257ESV5-F1
#
_entry.id   AF-A0A257ESV5-F1
#
_cell.length_a   1.000
_cell.length_b   1.000
_cell.length_c   1.000
_cell.angle_alpha   90.00
_cell.angle_beta   90.00
_cell.angle_gamma   90.00
#
_symmetry.space_group_name_H-M   'P 1'
#
loop_
_entity.id
_entity.type
_entity.pdbx_description
1 polymer ?
#
loop_
_entity_poly.entity_id
_entity_poly.type
_entity_poly.pdbx_seq_one_letter_code
_entity_poly.pdbx_strand_id
1 'polypeptide(L)'
;MIGFVKLAVFGLLGLSVLYVALSIYLRSLERERLEKEWDAGGIAGARDAHIDSGLAAHRHSLRKRLLWLVYIIPIAVVMALVWILNFE
;
A
#
# COMPACT_ATOMS: atom_id res chain seq x y z
N MET A 1 2.43 18.50 -26.02
CA MET A 1 2.25 18.72 -24.57
C MET A 1 1.04 17.97 -23.99
N ILE A 2 -0.15 18.01 -24.63
CA ILE A 2 -1.38 17.33 -24.12
C ILE A 2 -1.27 15.81 -23.96
N GLY A 3 -0.50 15.11 -24.81
CA GLY A 3 -0.34 13.64 -24.72
C GLY A 3 0.38 13.18 -23.45
N PHE A 4 1.44 13.89 -23.04
CA PHE A 4 2.21 13.58 -21.84
C PHE A 4 1.39 13.82 -20.56
N VAL A 5 0.57 14.87 -20.55
CA VAL A 5 -0.35 15.18 -19.44
C VAL A 5 -1.40 14.07 -19.30
N LYS A 6 -2.00 13.60 -20.40
CA LYS A 6 -2.96 12.48 -20.37
C LYS A 6 -2.32 11.21 -19.80
N LEU A 7 -1.12 10.84 -20.26
CA LEU A 7 -0.39 9.69 -19.74
C LEU A 7 -0.11 9.81 -18.24
N ALA A 8 0.34 10.97 -17.77
CA ALA A 8 0.58 11.21 -16.35
C ALA A 8 -0.70 11.07 -15.51
N VAL A 9 -1.83 11.61 -15.99
CA VAL A 9 -3.13 11.49 -15.32
C VAL A 9 -3.60 10.04 -15.26
N PHE A 10 -3.57 9.32 -16.37
CA PHE A 10 -3.97 7.90 -16.39
C PHE A 10 -3.01 7.03 -15.56
N GLY A 11 -1.72 7.33 -15.57
CA GLY A 11 -0.73 6.66 -14.71
C GLY A 11 -1.03 6.87 -13.24
N LEU A 12 -1.27 8.11 -12.80
CA LEU A 12 -1.66 8.43 -11.43
C LEU A 12 -2.97 7.76 -11.02
N LEU A 13 -3.96 7.71 -11.91
CA LEU A 13 -5.21 6.99 -11.67
C LEU A 13 -4.97 5.49 -11.49
N GLY A 14 -4.16 4.87 -12.36
CA GLY A 14 -3.78 3.46 -12.24
C GLY A 14 -3.05 3.15 -10.94
N LEU A 15 -2.08 3.98 -10.56
CA LEU A 15 -1.36 3.86 -9.28
C LEU A 15 -2.31 4.04 -8.09
N SER A 16 -3.29 4.94 -8.19
CA SER A 16 -4.30 5.14 -7.13
C SER A 16 -5.18 3.91 -6.95
N VAL A 17 -5.64 3.29 -8.05
CA VAL A 17 -6.41 2.04 -8.00
C VAL A 17 -5.58 0.92 -7.39
N LEU A 18 -4.32 0.78 -7.81
CA LEU A 18 -3.39 -0.22 -7.28
C LEU A 18 -3.14 -0.02 -5.78
N TYR A 19 -2.95 1.23 -5.35
CA TYR A 19 -2.79 1.60 -3.93
C TYR A 19 -4.00 1.13 -3.11
N VAL A 20 -5.21 1.41 -3.58
CA VAL A 20 -6.44 1.01 -2.87
C VAL A 20 -6.56 -0.51 -2.82
N ALA A 21 -6.33 -1.21 -3.94
CA ALA A 21 -6.39 -2.67 -3.99
C ALA A 21 -5.40 -3.33 -3.02
N LEU A 22 -4.13 -2.88 -3.02
CA LEU A 22 -3.11 -3.35 -2.08
C LEU A 22 -3.46 -3.03 -0.64
N SER A 23 -4.02 -1.84 -0.37
CA SER A 23 -4.41 -1.45 0.98
C SER A 23 -5.52 -2.35 1.53
N ILE A 24 -6.45 -2.78 0.68
CA ILE A 24 -7.53 -3.71 1.08
C ILE A 24 -6.95 -5.10 1.32
N TYR A 25 -6.13 -5.60 0.39
CA TYR A 25 -5.52 -6.93 0.47
C TYR A 25 -4.69 -7.10 1.74
N LEU A 26 -3.77 -6.16 2.02
CA LEU A 26 -2.89 -6.26 3.18
C LEU A 26 -3.64 -6.13 4.51
N ARG A 27 -4.72 -5.33 4.54
CA ARG A 27 -5.59 -5.22 5.72
C ARG A 27 -6.37 -6.52 5.96
N SER A 28 -6.79 -7.20 4.90
CA SER A 28 -7.44 -8.51 4.98
C SER A 28 -6.49 -9.56 5.56
N LEU A 29 -5.24 -9.59 5.09
CA LEU A 29 -4.23 -10.54 5.53
C LEU A 29 -3.87 -10.35 7.02
N GLU A 30 -3.71 -9.09 7.46
CA GLU A 30 -3.41 -8.80 8.86
C GLU A 30 -4.60 -9.17 9.77
N ARG A 31 -5.83 -8.94 9.31
CA ARG A 31 -7.03 -9.39 10.04
C ARG A 31 -7.03 -10.90 10.20
N GLU A 32 -6.79 -11.65 9.13
CA GLU A 32 -6.71 -13.11 9.18
C GLU A 32 -5.59 -13.60 10.10
N ARG A 33 -4.43 -12.93 10.10
CA ARG A 33 -3.33 -13.23 11.03
C ARG A 33 -3.75 -13.08 12.49
N LEU A 34 -4.42 -11.97 12.83
CA LEU A 34 -4.90 -11.68 14.18
C LEU A 34 -6.01 -12.64 14.62
N GLU A 35 -6.88 -13.05 13.70
CA GLU A 35 -7.91 -14.06 13.98
C GLU A 35 -7.28 -15.41 14.30
N LYS A 36 -6.29 -15.86 13.52
CA LYS A 36 -5.55 -17.10 13.79
C LYS A 36 -4.76 -17.04 15.10
N GLU A 37 -4.18 -15.88 15.42
CA GLU A 37 -3.44 -15.65 16.67
C GLU A 37 -4.38 -15.75 17.88
N TRP A 38 -5.59 -15.19 17.77
CA TRP A 38 -6.63 -15.33 18.78
C TRP A 38 -7.08 -16.78 18.95
N ASP A 39 -7.35 -17.48 17.84
CA ASP A 39 -7.84 -18.87 17.85
C ASP A 39 -6.77 -19.86 18.36
N ALA A 40 -5.47 -19.51 18.25
CA ALA A 40 -4.37 -20.28 18.84
C ALA A 40 -4.34 -20.22 20.38
N GLY A 41 -5.10 -19.31 21.00
CA GLY A 41 -5.21 -19.16 22.45
C GLY A 41 -4.07 -18.36 23.09
N GLY A 42 -4.22 -18.06 24.39
CA GLY A 42 -3.21 -17.31 25.16
C GLY A 42 -3.40 -15.78 25.14
N ILE A 43 -4.46 -15.27 24.51
CA ILE A 43 -4.78 -13.84 24.47
C ILE A 43 -5.96 -13.55 25.41
N ALA A 44 -5.75 -12.65 26.37
CA ALA A 44 -6.79 -12.21 27.29
C ALA A 44 -7.62 -11.06 26.70
N GLY A 45 -8.93 -11.06 26.94
CA GLY A 45 -9.83 -9.95 26.57
C GLY A 45 -10.94 -10.36 25.61
N ALA A 46 -11.47 -9.37 24.88
CA ALA A 46 -12.44 -9.62 23.81
C ALA A 46 -11.71 -9.72 22.46
N ARG A 47 -12.11 -10.71 21.64
CA ARG A 47 -11.54 -10.95 20.29
C ARG A 47 -11.48 -9.69 19.43
N ASP A 48 -12.58 -8.93 19.42
CA ASP A 48 -12.68 -7.72 18.59
C ASP A 48 -11.72 -6.61 19.05
N ALA A 49 -11.50 -6.47 20.37
CA ALA A 49 -10.55 -5.51 20.90
C ALA A 49 -9.09 -5.85 20.54
N HIS A 50 -8.75 -7.15 20.50
CA HIS A 50 -7.44 -7.61 20.05
C HIS A 50 -7.22 -7.34 18.55
N ILE A 51 -8.22 -7.66 17.72
CA ILE A 51 -8.16 -7.44 16.28
C ILE A 51 -8.07 -5.94 15.95
N ASP A 52 -8.88 -5.09 16.59
CA ASP A 52 -8.89 -3.65 16.30
C ASP A 52 -7.59 -2.95 16.74
N SER A 53 -7.04 -3.32 17.90
CA SER A 53 -5.75 -2.78 18.36
C SER A 53 -4.59 -3.22 17.46
N GLY A 54 -4.56 -4.50 17.04
CA GLY A 54 -3.58 -5.01 16.08
C GLY A 54 -3.67 -4.30 14.72
N LEU A 55 -4.88 -4.12 14.19
CA LEU A 55 -5.11 -3.40 12.93
C LEU A 55 -4.73 -1.91 13.04
N ALA A 56 -4.96 -1.27 14.19
CA ALA A 56 -4.59 0.13 14.41
C ALA A 56 -3.07 0.33 14.40
N ALA A 57 -2.32 -0.55 15.06
CA ALA A 57 -0.86 -0.52 15.06
C ALA A 57 -0.29 -0.74 13.65
N HIS A 58 -0.85 -1.68 12.88
CA HIS A 58 -0.38 -1.97 11.53
C HIS A 58 -0.69 -0.86 10.52
N ARG A 59 -1.79 -0.12 10.70
CA ARG A 59 -2.28 0.89 9.74
C ARG A 59 -1.25 1.97 9.40
N HIS A 60 -0.48 2.44 10.37
CA HIS A 60 0.49 3.53 10.17
C HIS A 60 1.69 3.10 9.32
N SER A 61 2.26 1.93 9.60
CA SER A 61 3.40 1.40 8.83
C SER A 61 2.97 1.01 7.41
N LEU A 62 1.76 0.43 7.28
CA LEU A 62 1.16 0.03 6.00
C LEU A 62 1.02 1.22 5.04
N ARG A 63 0.42 2.31 5.52
CA ARG A 63 0.21 3.53 4.71
C ARG A 63 1.53 4.10 4.22
N LYS A 64 2.55 4.18 5.09
CA LYS A 64 3.88 4.69 4.72
C LYS A 64 4.55 3.81 3.67
N ARG A 65 4.49 2.48 3.83
CA ARG A 65 5.07 1.52 2.88
C ARG A 65 4.39 1.57 1.52
N LEU A 66 3.06 1.63 1.48
CA LEU A 66 2.30 1.72 0.23
C LEU A 66 2.54 3.04 -0.49
N LEU A 67 2.64 4.16 0.24
CA LEU A 67 2.96 5.45 -0.39
C LEU A 67 4.32 5.41 -1.07
N TRP A 68 5.34 4.85 -0.41
CA TRP A 68 6.66 4.67 -1.01
C TRP A 68 6.60 3.74 -2.24
N LEU A 69 5.99 2.57 -2.10
CA LEU A 69 6.02 1.53 -3.13
C LEU A 69 5.17 1.87 -4.36
N VAL A 70 4.02 2.51 -4.17
CA VAL A 70 3.06 2.75 -5.25
C VAL A 70 3.21 4.14 -5.88
N TYR A 71 3.75 5.12 -5.16
CA TYR A 71 3.93 6.47 -5.73
C TYR A 71 5.40 6.82 -5.94
N ILE A 72 6.24 6.71 -4.91
CA ILE A 72 7.62 7.20 -5.00
C ILE A 72 8.46 6.33 -5.94
N ILE A 73 8.41 5.00 -5.80
CA ILE A 73 9.21 4.09 -6.64
C ILE A 73 8.84 4.26 -8.13
N PRO A 74 7.56 4.21 -8.55
CA PRO A 74 7.23 4.32 -9.98
C PRO A 74 7.63 5.68 -10.57
N ILE A 75 7.44 6.77 -9.82
CA ILE A 75 7.87 8.10 -10.28
C ILE A 75 9.40 8.16 -10.42
N ALA A 76 10.14 7.62 -9.44
CA ALA A 76 11.60 7.57 -9.51
C ALA A 76 12.09 6.74 -10.71
N VAL A 77 11.45 5.60 -10.99
CA VAL A 77 11.75 4.77 -12.16
C VAL A 77 11.52 5.55 -13.46
N VAL A 78 10.37 6.23 -13.60
CA VAL A 78 10.09 7.06 -14.79
C VAL A 78 11.11 8.18 -14.94
N MET A 79 11.46 8.89 -13.86
CA MET A 79 12.48 9.95 -13.91
C MET A 79 13.86 9.41 -14.32
N ALA A 80 14.26 8.26 -13.77
CA ALA A 80 15.51 7.61 -14.13
C ALA A 80 15.53 7.20 -15.61
N LEU A 81 14.45 6.60 -16.12
CA LEU A 81 14.34 6.23 -17.53
C LEU A 81 14.39 7.44 -18.45
N VAL A 82 13.70 8.53 -18.12
CA VAL A 82 13.76 9.77 -18.91
C VAL A 82 15.19 10.31 -18.94
N TRP A 83 15.88 10.31 -17.80
CA TRP A 83 17.26 10.79 -17.73
C TRP A 83 18.21 9.94 -18.58
N ILE A 84 18.20 8.61 -18.39
CA ILE A 84 19.07 7.68 -19.15
C ILE A 84 18.80 7.82 -20.65
N LEU A 85 17.53 7.82 -21.07
CA LEU A 85 17.19 7.81 -22.50
C LEU A 85 17.36 9.18 -23.20
N ASN A 86 17.46 10.29 -22.47
CA ASN A 86 17.61 11.64 -23.05
C ASN A 86 19.01 12.24 -22.88
N PHE A 87 19.78 11.78 -21.90
CA PHE A 87 21.10 12.34 -21.57
C PHE A 87 22.24 11.33 -21.77
N GLU A 88 21.97 10.19 -22.44
CA GLU A 88 22.98 9.39 -23.13
C GLU A 88 23.30 9.93 -24.54
#